data_AF-A0A7S2YH81-F1
#
_entry.id   AF-A0A7S2YH81-F1
#
_cell.length_a   1.000
_cell.length_b   1.000
_cell.length_c   1.000
_cell.angle_alpha   90.00
_cell.angle_beta   90.00
_cell.angle_gamma   90.00
#
_symmetry.space_group_name_H-M   'P 1'
#
loop_
_entity.id
_entity.type
_entity.pdbx_description
1 polymer ?
#
loop_
_entity_poly.entity_id
_entity_poly.type
_entity_poly.pdbx_seq_one_letter_code
_entity_poly.pdbx_strand_id
1 'polypeptide(L)'
;KRALQSCCQQLRTHLTKRNALKDAKERKSRLAKYVPDVSRSLIGILEGMKKRRAEEDGTVTEPDVAPNSPAKRLKLPPSEAASMIGKLNKGTVTHDKIVVALRSAIDKQHESQEDDLDAKRQASQADARPLYIVPLYNMNDASHDIVHPLFTFRPLMPVKDLTSKR
;
A
#
# COMPACT_ATOMS: atom_id res chain seq x y z
N LYS A 1 -31.00 6.69 -12.66
CA LYS A 1 -30.60 5.89 -11.46
C LYS A 1 -29.22 5.24 -11.61
N ARG A 2 -28.94 4.46 -12.68
CA ARG A 2 -27.63 3.80 -12.88
C ARG A 2 -26.42 4.76 -12.95
N ALA A 3 -26.56 5.91 -13.63
CA ALA A 3 -25.47 6.90 -13.73
C ALA A 3 -25.05 7.47 -12.36
N LEU A 4 -26.01 7.80 -11.49
CA LEU A 4 -25.75 8.28 -10.13
C LEU A 4 -25.06 7.21 -9.28
N GLN A 5 -25.48 5.95 -9.37
CA GLN A 5 -24.84 4.84 -8.66
C GLN A 5 -23.39 4.65 -9.12
N SER A 6 -23.13 4.73 -10.42
CA SER A 6 -21.77 4.65 -10.97
C SER A 6 -20.88 5.80 -10.48
N CYS A 7 -21.40 7.03 -10.47
CA CYS A 7 -20.69 8.19 -9.93
C CYS A 7 -20.36 8.03 -8.44
N CYS A 8 -21.33 7.60 -7.61
CA CYS A 8 -21.09 7.34 -6.19
C CYS A 8 -20.04 6.24 -5.96
N GLN A 9 -20.01 5.21 -6.81
CA GLN A 9 -19.01 4.14 -6.74
C GLN A 9 -17.60 4.64 -7.10
N GLN A 10 -17.48 5.47 -8.14
CA GLN A 10 -16.23 6.13 -8.52
C GLN A 10 -15.73 7.05 -7.39
N LEU A 11 -16.63 7.82 -6.78
CA LEU A 11 -16.28 8.68 -5.65
C LEU A 11 -15.79 7.87 -4.45
N ARG A 12 -16.49 6.77 -4.11
CA ARG A 12 -16.10 5.88 -3.00
C ARG A 12 -14.71 5.29 -3.21
N THR A 13 -14.44 4.76 -4.40
CA THR A 13 -13.11 4.19 -4.74
C THR A 13 -12.00 5.24 -4.73
N HIS A 14 -12.29 6.46 -5.19
CA HIS A 14 -11.34 7.56 -5.12
C HIS A 14 -11.02 7.97 -3.67
N LEU A 15 -12.03 8.07 -2.81
CA LEU A 15 -11.86 8.40 -1.40
C LEU A 15 -11.10 7.31 -0.64
N THR A 16 -11.40 6.03 -0.86
CA THR A 16 -10.67 4.93 -0.22
C THR A 16 -9.21 4.91 -0.65
N LYS A 17 -8.91 5.13 -1.94
CA LYS A 17 -7.52 5.24 -2.42
C LYS A 17 -6.80 6.41 -1.76
N ARG A 18 -7.42 7.60 -1.71
CA ARG A 18 -6.84 8.79 -1.08
C ARG A 18 -6.55 8.57 0.41
N ASN A 19 -7.46 7.91 1.13
CA ASN A 19 -7.25 7.59 2.54
C ASN A 19 -6.13 6.55 2.73
N ALA A 20 -6.09 5.50 1.91
CA ALA A 20 -5.03 4.51 1.96
C ALA A 20 -3.63 5.12 1.75
N LEU A 21 -3.48 6.06 0.81
CA LEU A 21 -2.22 6.78 0.58
C LEU A 21 -1.83 7.66 1.78
N LYS A 22 -2.81 8.35 2.39
CA LYS A 22 -2.56 9.14 3.60
C LYS A 22 -2.11 8.25 4.77
N ASP A 23 -2.80 7.13 4.98
CA ASP A 23 -2.49 6.18 6.04
C ASP A 23 -1.12 5.55 5.83
N ALA A 24 -0.74 5.23 4.58
CA ALA A 24 0.59 4.72 4.25
C ALA A 24 1.70 5.74 4.59
N LYS A 25 1.51 7.01 4.20
CA LYS A 25 2.46 8.09 4.51
C LYS A 25 2.57 8.33 6.02
N GLU A 26 1.45 8.33 6.73
CA GLU A 26 1.43 8.50 8.17
C GLU A 26 2.10 7.32 8.88
N ARG A 27 1.83 6.09 8.45
CA ARG A 27 2.48 4.88 8.98
C ARG A 27 3.99 4.93 8.76
N LYS A 28 4.46 5.32 7.57
CA LYS A 28 5.89 5.51 7.28
C LYS A 28 6.54 6.52 8.22
N SER A 29 5.91 7.69 8.40
CA SER A 29 6.41 8.72 9.31
C SER A 29 6.48 8.24 10.76
N ARG A 30 5.43 7.56 11.23
CA ARG A 30 5.38 6.99 12.58
C ARG A 30 6.46 5.92 12.77
N LEU A 31 6.61 4.98 11.83
CA LEU A 31 7.64 3.93 11.91
C LEU A 31 9.06 4.52 11.92
N ALA A 32 9.33 5.51 11.07
CA ALA A 32 10.63 6.17 11.00
C ALA A 32 11.05 6.81 12.33
N LYS A 33 10.08 7.33 13.11
CA LYS A 33 10.33 7.91 14.44
C LYS A 33 10.87 6.89 15.44
N TYR A 34 10.41 5.63 15.36
CA TYR A 34 10.80 4.57 16.31
C TYR A 34 12.09 3.84 15.92
N VAL A 35 12.59 4.02 14.68
CA VAL A 35 13.80 3.35 14.21
C VAL A 35 14.99 3.49 15.16
N PRO A 36 15.33 4.69 15.70
CA PRO A 36 16.48 4.85 16.58
C PRO A 36 16.36 4.09 17.91
N ASP A 37 15.15 3.99 18.45
CA ASP A 37 14.93 3.31 19.74
C ASP A 37 14.93 1.79 19.55
N VAL A 38 14.33 1.32 18.45
CA VAL A 38 14.36 -0.11 18.08
C VAL A 38 15.78 -0.55 17.77
N SER A 39 16.58 0.24 17.03
CA SER A 39 17.98 -0.11 16.72
C SER A 39 18.84 -0.23 17.98
N ARG A 40 18.66 0.67 18.96
CA ARG A 40 19.34 0.60 20.27
C ARG A 40 18.94 -0.67 21.04
N SER A 41 17.64 -0.97 21.09
CA SER A 41 17.13 -2.17 21.78
C SER A 41 17.68 -3.45 21.16
N LEU A 42 17.69 -3.55 19.82
CA LEU A 42 18.23 -4.71 19.10
C LEU A 42 19.72 -4.93 19.40
N ILE A 43 20.51 -3.86 19.43
CA ILE A 43 21.93 -3.96 19.78
C ILE A 43 22.12 -4.41 21.22
N GLY A 44 21.37 -3.83 22.16
CA GLY A 44 21.43 -4.25 23.57
C GLY A 44 21.11 -5.75 23.74
N ILE A 45 20.18 -6.29 22.95
CA ILE A 45 19.88 -7.73 22.95
C ILE A 45 21.08 -8.54 22.41
N LEU A 46 21.68 -8.10 21.29
CA LEU A 46 22.83 -8.77 20.67
C LEU A 46 24.08 -8.73 21.57
N GLU A 47 24.32 -7.60 22.24
CA GLU A 47 25.38 -7.46 23.24
C GLU A 47 25.12 -8.34 24.46
N GLY A 48 23.87 -8.41 24.93
CA GLY A 48 23.47 -9.34 25.98
C GLY A 48 23.66 -10.81 25.60
N MET A 49 23.45 -11.18 24.33
CA MET A 49 23.75 -12.52 23.82
C MET A 49 25.26 -12.80 23.80
N LYS A 50 26.06 -11.82 23.35
CA LYS A 50 27.52 -11.92 23.37
C LYS A 50 28.05 -12.10 24.79
N LYS A 51 27.54 -11.32 25.76
CA LYS A 51 27.95 -11.40 27.17
C LYS A 51 27.67 -12.78 27.78
N ARG A 52 26.44 -13.29 27.63
CA ARG A 52 26.07 -14.62 28.16
C ARG A 52 26.91 -15.75 27.57
N ARG A 53 27.27 -15.68 26.28
CA ARG A 53 28.16 -16.67 25.67
C ARG A 53 29.59 -16.60 26.20
N ALA A 54 30.11 -15.40 26.47
CA ALA A 54 31.42 -15.26 27.09
C ALA A 54 31.46 -15.83 28.51
N GLU A 55 30.34 -15.74 29.25
CA GLU A 55 30.19 -16.35 30.58
C GLU A 55 30.04 -17.88 30.48
N GLU A 56 29.28 -18.40 29.50
CA GLU A 56 29.12 -19.86 29.27
C GLU A 56 30.42 -20.57 28.84
N ASP A 57 31.28 -19.94 28.04
CA ASP A 57 32.57 -20.53 27.61
C ASP A 57 33.66 -20.51 28.71
N GLY A 58 33.45 -19.77 29.81
CA GLY A 58 34.43 -19.60 30.88
C GLY A 58 34.26 -20.54 32.09
N THR A 59 33.13 -21.25 32.20
CA THR A 59 32.80 -22.07 33.37
C THR A 59 32.44 -23.50 32.97
N VAL A 60 33.41 -24.41 33.12
CA VAL A 60 33.15 -25.84 33.32
C VAL A 60 32.58 -26.01 34.74
N THR A 61 31.27 -25.89 34.90
CA THR A 61 30.60 -26.34 36.13
C THR A 61 29.13 -26.64 35.86
N GLU A 62 28.85 -27.96 35.84
CA GLU A 62 27.64 -28.69 36.26
C GLU A 62 26.22 -28.14 35.94
N PRO A 63 25.29 -29.03 35.50
CA PRO A 63 23.91 -28.66 35.25
C PRO A 63 23.08 -28.76 36.54
N ASP A 64 22.76 -27.65 37.20
CA ASP A 64 21.70 -27.67 38.22
C ASP A 64 20.86 -26.38 38.28
N VAL A 65 19.64 -26.53 37.75
CA VAL A 65 18.35 -25.94 38.18
C VAL A 65 18.24 -24.43 38.45
N ALA A 66 17.51 -23.76 37.56
CA ALA A 66 16.35 -22.94 37.95
C ALA A 66 15.39 -22.71 36.74
N PRO A 67 14.22 -23.36 36.70
CA PRO A 67 13.19 -23.14 35.70
C PRO A 67 12.11 -22.23 36.29
N ASN A 68 12.12 -20.92 36.02
CA ASN A 68 10.94 -20.07 36.29
C ASN A 68 11.08 -18.69 35.62
N SER A 69 10.96 -18.64 34.29
CA SER A 69 10.39 -17.46 33.64
C SER A 69 9.61 -17.90 32.39
N PRO A 70 8.32 -17.50 32.25
CA PRO A 70 7.35 -18.13 31.37
C PRO A 70 7.45 -17.69 29.90
N ALA A 71 8.46 -16.91 29.54
CA ALA A 71 8.81 -16.71 28.14
C ALA A 71 9.58 -17.95 27.70
N LYS A 72 8.87 -18.96 27.18
CA LYS A 72 9.44 -20.00 26.31
C LYS A 72 10.26 -19.28 25.24
N ARG A 73 11.55 -19.10 25.54
CA ARG A 73 12.55 -18.57 24.63
C ARG A 73 12.42 -19.42 23.39
N LEU A 74 12.07 -18.81 22.26
CA LEU A 74 12.46 -19.35 20.97
C LEU A 74 13.98 -19.54 21.08
N LYS A 75 14.40 -20.76 21.42
CA LYS A 75 15.81 -21.11 21.46
C LYS A 75 16.19 -21.11 19.99
N LEU A 76 16.74 -20.00 19.51
CA LEU A 76 17.41 -20.01 18.23
C LEU A 76 18.41 -21.18 18.25
N PRO A 77 18.53 -21.94 17.16
CA PRO A 77 19.49 -23.02 17.11
C PRO A 77 20.87 -22.43 17.46
N PRO A 78 21.63 -23.09 18.36
CA PRO A 78 22.85 -22.53 18.94
C PRO A 78 23.89 -22.15 17.86
N SER A 79 23.84 -22.81 16.70
CA SER A 79 24.63 -22.52 15.49
C SER A 79 24.32 -21.13 14.88
N GLU A 80 23.04 -20.76 14.75
CA GLU A 80 22.65 -19.45 14.22
C GLU A 80 22.99 -18.32 15.18
N ALA A 81 22.80 -18.55 16.48
CA ALA A 81 23.22 -17.60 17.51
C ALA A 81 24.74 -17.38 17.50
N ALA A 82 25.53 -18.45 17.34
CA ALA A 82 26.99 -18.35 17.22
C ALA A 82 27.41 -17.59 15.94
N SER A 83 26.73 -17.84 14.81
CA SER A 83 26.96 -17.12 13.56
C SER A 83 26.67 -15.62 13.71
N MET A 84 25.58 -15.25 14.38
CA MET A 84 25.21 -13.86 14.65
C MET A 84 26.21 -13.17 15.59
N ILE A 85 26.67 -13.84 16.64
CA ILE A 85 27.70 -13.32 17.55
C ILE A 85 29.03 -13.15 16.81
N GLY A 86 29.39 -14.09 15.93
CA GLY A 86 30.57 -13.97 15.07
C GLY A 86 30.49 -12.76 14.14
N LYS A 87 29.31 -12.48 13.57
CA LYS A 87 29.06 -11.28 12.75
C LYS A 87 29.15 -9.98 13.56
N LEU A 88 28.66 -9.99 14.80
CA LEU A 88 28.77 -8.87 15.73
C LEU A 88 30.23 -8.57 16.09
N ASN A 89 31.02 -9.61 16.41
CA ASN A 89 32.44 -9.49 16.73
C ASN A 89 33.27 -8.98 15.56
N LYS A 90 32.89 -9.33 14.33
CA LYS A 90 33.52 -8.82 13.10
C LYS A 90 33.13 -7.37 12.77
N GLY A 91 32.27 -6.71 13.56
CA GLY A 91 31.77 -5.36 13.26
C GLY A 91 30.91 -5.28 12.00
N THR A 92 30.42 -6.43 11.52
CA THR A 92 29.56 -6.45 10.32
C THR A 92 28.17 -5.92 10.62
N VAL A 93 27.69 -6.10 11.85
CA VAL A 93 26.42 -5.59 12.37
C VAL A 93 26.72 -4.41 13.29
N THR A 94 26.57 -3.20 12.78
CA THR A 94 26.69 -1.95 13.54
C THR A 94 25.34 -1.26 13.66
N HIS A 95 25.23 -0.33 14.61
CA HIS A 95 24.03 0.49 14.80
C HIS A 95 23.58 1.14 13.51
N ASP A 96 24.51 1.79 12.80
CA ASP A 96 24.17 2.56 11.61
C ASP A 96 23.69 1.67 10.47
N LYS A 97 24.26 0.45 10.35
CA LYS A 97 23.80 -0.53 9.36
C LYS A 97 22.39 -1.02 9.66
N ILE A 98 22.04 -1.23 10.94
CA ILE A 98 20.68 -1.61 11.35
C ILE A 98 19.71 -0.46 11.04
N VAL A 99 20.08 0.79 11.35
CA VAL A 99 19.24 1.96 11.06
C VAL A 99 18.99 2.11 9.56
N VAL A 100 20.04 2.00 8.74
CA VAL A 100 19.95 2.08 7.27
C VAL A 100 19.09 0.94 6.73
N ALA A 101 19.30 -0.29 7.21
CA ALA A 101 18.52 -1.46 6.79
C ALA A 101 17.04 -1.32 7.14
N LEU A 102 16.71 -0.86 8.36
CA LEU A 102 15.34 -0.65 8.80
C LEU A 102 14.65 0.46 7.99
N ARG A 103 15.34 1.58 7.74
CA ARG A 103 14.81 2.65 6.88
C ARG A 103 14.55 2.15 5.46
N SER A 104 15.51 1.45 4.86
CA SER A 104 15.37 0.86 3.52
C SER A 104 14.21 -0.13 3.46
N ALA A 105 14.01 -0.96 4.50
CA ALA A 105 12.88 -1.88 4.55
C ALA A 105 11.53 -1.15 4.62
N ILE A 106 11.44 -0.06 5.40
CA ILE A 106 10.24 0.79 5.48
C ILE A 106 9.98 1.46 4.13
N ASP A 107 11.02 1.95 3.45
CA ASP A 107 10.90 2.59 2.14
C ASP A 107 10.40 1.60 1.08
N LYS A 108 10.98 0.40 1.00
CA LYS A 108 10.53 -0.65 0.07
C LYS A 108 9.07 -1.05 0.29
N GLN A 109 8.64 -1.18 1.54
CA GLN A 109 7.24 -1.49 1.85
C GLN A 109 6.28 -0.39 1.40
N HIS A 110 6.74 0.87 1.41
CA HIS A 110 5.95 2.01 0.94
C HIS A 110 5.87 2.06 -0.59
N GLU A 111 7.00 1.86 -1.28
CA GLU A 111 7.08 1.87 -2.76
C GLU A 111 6.18 0.78 -3.38
N SER A 112 6.25 -0.45 -2.87
CA SER A 112 5.40 -1.54 -3.36
C SER A 112 3.90 -1.26 -3.23
N GLN A 113 3.50 -0.39 -2.29
CA GLN A 113 2.10 -0.01 -2.11
C GLN A 113 1.65 1.10 -3.08
N GLU A 114 2.58 1.97 -3.52
CA GLU A 114 2.28 3.02 -4.50
C GLU A 114 2.18 2.45 -5.94
N ASP A 115 3.09 1.54 -6.31
CA ASP A 115 3.12 0.92 -7.65
C ASP A 115 1.84 0.11 -7.96
N ASP A 116 1.35 -0.66 -6.97
CA ASP A 116 0.12 -1.44 -7.08
C ASP A 116 -1.13 -0.55 -7.30
N LEU A 117 -1.09 0.68 -6.80
CA LEU A 117 -2.19 1.63 -6.90
C LEU A 117 -2.18 2.38 -8.23
N ASP A 118 -1.02 2.62 -8.83
CA ASP A 118 -0.91 3.30 -10.13
C ASP A 118 -1.08 2.35 -11.31
N ALA A 119 -0.63 1.10 -11.20
CA ALA A 119 -0.96 0.05 -12.18
C ALA A 119 -2.49 -0.11 -12.33
N LYS A 120 -3.24 -0.10 -11.22
CA LYS A 120 -4.71 -0.15 -11.24
C LYS A 120 -5.36 1.09 -11.85
N ARG A 121 -4.74 2.26 -11.69
CA ARG A 121 -5.24 3.52 -12.27
C ARG A 121 -5.10 3.50 -13.79
N GLN A 122 -3.95 3.09 -14.31
CA GLN A 122 -3.72 2.97 -15.75
C GLN A 122 -4.64 1.94 -16.40
N ALA A 123 -4.86 0.79 -15.75
CA ALA A 123 -5.82 -0.21 -16.22
C ALA A 123 -7.26 0.34 -16.31
N SER A 124 -7.72 1.11 -15.31
CA SER A 124 -9.05 1.73 -15.34
C SER A 124 -9.22 2.86 -16.36
N GLN A 125 -8.11 3.51 -16.74
CA GLN A 125 -8.13 4.65 -17.65
C GLN A 125 -8.07 4.21 -19.12
N ALA A 126 -7.45 3.06 -19.40
CA ALA A 126 -7.43 2.46 -20.74
C ALA A 126 -8.83 2.06 -21.25
N ASP A 127 -9.76 1.69 -20.34
CA ASP A 127 -11.14 1.31 -20.67
C ASP A 127 -12.14 2.49 -20.62
N ALA A 128 -11.69 3.70 -20.27
CA ALA A 128 -12.56 4.86 -20.15
C ALA A 128 -12.92 5.42 -21.54
N ARG A 129 -13.97 4.87 -22.17
CA ARG A 129 -14.55 5.46 -23.37
C ARG A 129 -15.17 6.83 -23.05
N PRO A 130 -14.82 7.91 -23.76
CA PRO A 130 -15.41 9.22 -23.54
C PRO A 130 -16.92 9.15 -23.77
N LEU A 131 -17.68 9.66 -22.79
CA LEU A 131 -19.12 9.69 -22.83
C LEU A 131 -19.55 10.92 -23.62
N TYR A 132 -19.75 10.75 -24.93
CA TYR A 132 -20.31 11.80 -25.76
C TYR A 132 -21.76 12.03 -25.37
N ILE A 133 -22.08 13.26 -24.94
CA ILE A 133 -23.47 13.68 -24.77
C ILE A 133 -24.05 13.80 -26.18
N VAL A 134 -24.74 12.75 -26.62
CA VAL A 134 -25.49 12.77 -27.87
C VAL A 134 -26.71 13.66 -27.64
N PRO A 135 -26.92 14.73 -28.43
CA PRO A 135 -28.12 15.54 -28.34
C PRO A 135 -29.36 14.65 -28.49
N LEU A 136 -30.32 14.77 -27.57
CA LEU A 136 -31.58 14.00 -27.56
C LEU A 136 -32.55 14.40 -28.68
N TYR A 137 -32.10 15.23 -29.62
CA TYR A 137 -32.89 15.79 -30.71
C TYR A 137 -32.31 15.28 -32.02
N ASN A 138 -33.16 14.67 -32.84
CA ASN A 138 -32.77 14.24 -34.18
C ASN A 138 -32.69 15.47 -35.09
N MET A 139 -31.55 16.16 -35.04
CA MET A 139 -31.32 17.39 -35.81
C MET A 139 -31.19 17.15 -37.31
N ASN A 140 -31.16 15.89 -37.78
CA ASN A 140 -30.89 15.55 -39.18
C ASN A 140 -32.12 15.06 -39.96
N ASP A 141 -33.29 14.98 -39.33
CA ASP A 141 -34.50 14.48 -39.96
C ASP A 141 -35.35 15.65 -40.51
N ALA A 142 -35.23 15.88 -41.82
CA ALA A 142 -35.97 16.93 -42.52
C ALA A 142 -37.48 16.64 -42.66
N SER A 143 -37.95 15.43 -42.31
CA SER A 143 -39.36 15.05 -42.44
C SER A 143 -40.30 15.84 -41.50
N HIS A 144 -39.76 16.51 -40.50
CA HIS A 144 -40.50 17.30 -39.51
C HIS A 144 -40.31 18.81 -39.68
N ASP A 145 -39.70 19.25 -40.77
CA ASP A 145 -39.48 20.66 -41.03
C ASP A 145 -40.78 21.34 -41.44
N ILE A 146 -41.12 22.42 -40.72
CA ILE A 146 -42.22 23.30 -41.09
C ILE A 146 -41.64 24.32 -42.07
N VAL A 147 -41.89 24.11 -43.36
CA VAL A 147 -41.40 24.99 -44.43
C VAL A 147 -42.40 26.13 -44.65
N HIS A 148 -41.95 27.36 -44.42
CA HIS A 148 -42.69 28.59 -44.73
C HIS A 148 -41.90 29.40 -45.77
N PRO A 149 -42.55 30.20 -46.64
CA PRO A 149 -41.85 30.99 -47.66
C PRO A 149 -40.75 31.93 -47.15
N LEU A 150 -40.83 32.30 -45.87
CA LEU A 150 -39.89 33.24 -45.23
C LEU A 150 -38.91 32.56 -44.25
N PHE A 151 -39.16 31.31 -43.84
CA PHE A 151 -38.28 30.60 -42.91
C PHE A 151 -38.60 29.10 -42.91
N THR A 152 -37.61 28.29 -42.53
CA THR A 152 -37.81 26.88 -42.19
C THR A 152 -37.66 26.73 -40.69
N PHE A 153 -38.71 26.27 -40.01
CA PHE A 153 -38.68 26.03 -38.57
C PHE A 153 -38.58 24.52 -38.31
N ARG A 154 -37.55 24.12 -37.57
CA ARG A 154 -37.32 22.74 -37.15
C ARG A 154 -37.68 22.58 -35.67
N PRO A 155 -38.89 22.09 -35.33
CA PRO A 155 -39.30 21.91 -33.94
C PRO A 155 -38.42 20.84 -33.25
N LEU A 156 -38.02 21.12 -32.01
CA LEU A 156 -37.29 20.18 -31.16
C LEU A 156 -38.20 19.05 -30.71
N MET A 157 -38.21 17.94 -31.45
CA MET A 157 -39.00 16.76 -31.10
C MET A 157 -38.15 15.75 -30.31
N PRO A 158 -38.68 15.16 -29.23
CA PRO A 158 -38.00 14.09 -28.52
C PRO A 158 -37.90 12.84 -29.42
N VAL A 159 -36.75 12.19 -29.43
CA VAL A 159 -36.54 10.92 -30.15
C VAL A 159 -37.49 9.86 -29.57
N LYS A 160 -38.41 9.36 -30.40
CA LYS A 160 -39.43 8.37 -29.99
C LYS A 160 -38.87 6.97 -29.76
N ASP A 161 -37.70 6.64 -30.34
CA ASP A 161 -37.10 5.32 -30.29
C ASP A 161 -35.66 5.35 -29.74
N LEU A 162 -35.51 5.23 -28.42
CA LEU A 162 -34.23 4.92 -27.77
C LEU A 162 -34.15 3.45 -27.31
N THR A 163 -35.19 2.63 -27.56
CA THR A 163 -35.32 1.27 -27.02
C THR A 163 -35.28 0.14 -28.05
N SER A 164 -35.16 0.43 -29.35
CA SER A 164 -35.02 -0.62 -30.36
C SER A 164 -33.53 -0.93 -30.61
N LYS A 165 -33.11 -2.13 -30.17
CA LYS A 165 -31.78 -2.76 -30.23
C LYS A 165 -31.00 -2.74 -28.91
N ARG A 166 -31.38 -3.68 -28.05
CA ARG A 166 -30.41 -4.48 -27.29
C ARG A 166 -30.43 -5.90 -27.82
#